data_AF-A0A975TSH2-F1
#
_entry.id   AF-A0A975TSH2-F1
#
_cell.length_a   1.000
_cell.length_b   1.000
_cell.length_c   1.000
_cell.angle_alpha   90.00
_cell.angle_beta   90.00
_cell.angle_gamma   90.00
#
_symmetry.space_group_name_H-M   'P 1'
#
loop_
_entity.id
_entity.type
_entity.pdbx_description
1 polymer ?
#
loop_
_entity_poly.entity_id
_entity_poly.type
_entity_poly.pdbx_seq_one_letter_code
_entity_poly.pdbx_strand_id
1 'polypeptide(L)'
;MADEIETFPSIQNMMKSAQAALAAAPMMGAQSAHFWQAQDQFLKEFETFSAAWFKRRHVATRTALEAGKQIAEKAGHDPAVMLQVMSDWQTHSMERLNEDAQEYAEMITKCMGALAQNEVEAAEDSVEIAAKAMKQAKSKPV
;
A
#
# COMPACT_ATOMS: atom_id res chain seq x y z
N MET A 1 -21.74 27.35 -43.09
CA MET A 1 -20.65 26.48 -42.60
C MET A 1 -19.40 27.33 -42.51
N ALA A 2 -19.00 27.72 -41.30
CA ALA A 2 -17.64 28.10 -40.88
C ALA A 2 -17.76 28.94 -39.60
N ASP A 3 -17.97 28.25 -38.47
CA ASP A 3 -17.83 28.84 -37.13
C ASP A 3 -16.95 27.91 -36.27
N GLU A 4 -15.89 27.40 -36.90
CA GLU A 4 -14.80 26.65 -36.27
C GLU A 4 -13.49 27.42 -36.53
N ILE A 5 -13.15 28.35 -35.65
CA ILE A 5 -11.75 28.61 -35.32
C ILE A 5 -11.65 28.66 -33.80
N GLU A 6 -11.32 27.51 -33.24
CA GLU A 6 -11.07 27.29 -31.83
C GLU A 6 -10.02 28.27 -31.28
N THR A 7 -10.46 29.04 -30.29
CA THR A 7 -9.74 29.53 -29.10
C THR A 7 -8.23 29.28 -29.01
N PHE A 8 -7.42 30.25 -29.43
CA PHE A 8 -6.13 30.49 -28.79
C PHE A 8 -6.39 31.13 -27.41
N PRO A 9 -5.93 30.55 -26.28
CA PRO A 9 -6.08 31.20 -24.98
C PRO A 9 -5.37 32.55 -25.02
N SER A 10 -6.08 33.63 -24.68
CA SER A 10 -5.48 34.96 -24.61
C SER A 10 -4.32 34.95 -23.61
N ILE A 11 -3.29 35.76 -23.88
CA ILE A 11 -2.11 35.90 -22.99
C ILE A 11 -2.55 36.24 -21.55
N GLN A 12 -3.65 36.96 -21.39
CA GLN A 12 -4.24 37.28 -20.09
C GLN A 12 -4.82 36.05 -19.37
N ASN A 13 -5.46 35.14 -20.11
CA ASN A 13 -5.94 33.87 -19.55
C ASN A 13 -4.78 32.95 -19.14
N MET A 14 -3.71 32.92 -19.94
CA MET A 14 -2.47 32.20 -19.58
C MET A 14 -1.78 32.79 -18.35
N MET A 15 -1.76 34.13 -18.21
CA MET A 15 -1.18 34.78 -17.03
C MET A 15 -1.99 34.46 -15.77
N LYS A 16 -3.32 34.51 -15.85
CA LYS A 16 -4.20 34.17 -14.71
C LYS A 16 -4.07 32.70 -14.31
N SER A 17 -3.99 31.78 -15.27
CA SER A 17 -3.81 30.36 -14.97
C SER A 17 -2.43 30.10 -14.34
N ALA A 18 -1.37 30.74 -14.84
CA ALA A 18 -0.05 30.64 -14.22
C ALA A 18 -0.02 31.19 -12.79
N GLN A 19 -0.69 32.31 -12.53
CA GLN A 19 -0.81 32.89 -11.19
C GLN A 19 -1.61 31.98 -10.24
N ALA A 20 -2.70 31.39 -10.73
CA ALA A 20 -3.50 30.43 -9.97
C ALA A 20 -2.70 29.16 -9.66
N ALA A 21 -1.95 28.64 -10.63
CA ALA A 21 -1.06 27.49 -10.43
C ALA A 21 0.03 27.77 -9.40
N LEU A 22 0.65 28.96 -9.46
CA LEU A 22 1.68 29.36 -8.50
C LEU A 22 1.10 29.55 -7.08
N ALA A 23 -0.12 30.06 -6.97
CA ALA A 23 -0.83 30.20 -5.69
C ALA A 23 -1.23 28.84 -5.10
N ALA A 24 -1.53 27.84 -5.94
CA ALA A 24 -1.85 26.47 -5.54
C ALA A 24 -0.61 25.59 -5.30
N ALA A 25 0.57 25.99 -5.77
CA ALA A 25 1.79 25.18 -5.72
C ALA A 25 2.16 24.67 -4.30
N PRO A 26 2.04 25.46 -3.21
CA PRO A 26 2.31 24.96 -1.86
C PRO A 26 1.36 23.85 -1.42
N MET A 27 0.08 23.94 -1.77
CA MET A 27 -0.94 22.92 -1.44
C MET A 27 -0.71 21.64 -2.24
N MET A 28 -0.42 21.76 -3.54
CA MET A 28 -0.06 20.62 -4.38
C MET A 28 1.24 19.95 -3.89
N GLY A 29 2.22 20.73 -3.42
CA GLY A 29 3.45 20.23 -2.83
C GLY A 29 3.21 19.41 -1.55
N ALA A 30 2.40 19.93 -0.62
CA ALA A 30 2.03 19.22 0.60
C ALA A 30 1.26 17.91 0.29
N GLN A 31 0.26 17.97 -0.59
CA GLN A 31 -0.48 16.79 -1.03
C GLN A 31 0.45 15.73 -1.68
N SER A 32 1.41 16.15 -2.49
CA SER A 32 2.37 15.23 -3.10
C SER A 32 3.30 14.59 -2.05
N ALA A 33 3.75 15.35 -1.04
CA ALA A 33 4.58 14.82 0.03
C ALA A 33 3.85 13.74 0.83
N HIS A 34 2.59 14.03 1.20
CA HIS A 34 1.70 13.10 1.85
C HIS A 34 1.52 11.82 1.03
N PHE A 35 1.19 11.94 -0.26
CA PHE A 35 1.07 10.77 -1.15
C PHE A 35 2.32 9.87 -1.13
N TRP A 36 3.52 10.46 -1.22
CA TRP A 36 4.77 9.69 -1.20
C TRP A 36 5.05 9.03 0.15
N GLN A 37 4.67 9.65 1.27
CA GLN A 37 4.78 9.05 2.60
C GLN A 37 3.86 7.84 2.75
N ALA A 38 2.61 7.92 2.28
CA ALA A 38 1.71 6.78 2.27
C ALA A 38 2.26 5.64 1.40
N GLN A 39 2.81 5.97 0.22
CA GLN A 39 3.46 5.01 -0.67
C GLN A 39 4.65 4.30 -0.01
N ASP A 40 5.51 5.02 0.70
CA ASP A 40 6.64 4.43 1.43
C ASP A 40 6.16 3.47 2.54
N GLN A 41 5.15 3.89 3.30
CA GLN A 41 4.56 3.06 4.35
C GLN A 41 3.92 1.77 3.80
N PHE A 42 3.25 1.83 2.64
CA PHE A 42 2.75 0.64 1.96
C PHE A 42 3.86 -0.34 1.58
N LEU A 43 4.94 0.17 0.98
CA LEU A 43 6.06 -0.65 0.56
C LEU A 43 6.68 -1.36 1.77
N LYS A 44 6.82 -0.67 2.90
CA LYS A 44 7.35 -1.23 4.14
C LYS A 44 6.48 -2.35 4.72
N GLU A 45 5.16 -2.16 4.77
CA GLU A 45 4.25 -3.21 5.26
C GLU A 45 4.24 -4.42 4.32
N PHE A 46 4.29 -4.19 3.00
CA PHE A 46 4.37 -5.26 2.01
C PHE A 46 5.70 -6.04 2.08
N GLU A 47 6.83 -5.36 2.27
CA GLU A 47 8.13 -5.98 2.48
C GLU A 47 8.10 -6.87 3.74
N THR A 48 7.55 -6.37 4.83
CA THR A 48 7.42 -7.10 6.10
C THR A 48 6.58 -8.37 5.92
N PHE A 49 5.39 -8.25 5.33
CA PHE A 49 4.51 -9.39 5.05
C PHE A 49 5.17 -10.41 4.14
N SER A 50 5.73 -9.96 3.01
CA SER A 50 6.31 -10.86 2.01
C SER A 50 7.52 -11.63 2.55
N ALA A 51 8.37 -10.99 3.36
CA ALA A 51 9.50 -11.66 4.01
C ALA A 51 9.04 -12.82 4.92
N ALA A 52 8.00 -12.59 5.73
CA ALA A 52 7.44 -13.61 6.60
C ALA A 52 6.77 -14.74 5.79
N TRP A 53 6.00 -14.38 4.76
CA TRP A 53 5.36 -15.32 3.84
C TRP A 53 6.36 -16.23 3.14
N PHE A 54 7.44 -15.68 2.58
CA PHE A 54 8.49 -16.46 1.94
C PHE A 54 9.14 -17.46 2.90
N LYS A 55 9.42 -17.03 4.15
CA LYS A 55 9.96 -17.91 5.18
C LYS A 55 9.03 -19.11 5.44
N ARG A 56 7.73 -18.86 5.60
CA ARG A 56 6.73 -19.95 5.81
C ARG A 56 6.61 -20.85 4.59
N ARG A 57 6.66 -20.31 3.37
CA ARG A 57 6.62 -21.11 2.13
C ARG A 57 7.82 -22.04 2.00
N HIS A 58 9.02 -21.58 2.35
CA HIS A 58 10.18 -22.46 2.41
C HIS A 58 10.02 -23.59 3.43
N VAL A 59 9.46 -23.32 4.61
CA VAL A 59 9.16 -24.35 5.62
C VAL A 59 8.12 -25.34 5.07
N ALA A 60 7.04 -24.86 4.46
CA ALA A 60 6.00 -25.70 3.88
C ALA A 60 6.56 -26.64 2.80
N THR A 61 7.40 -26.13 1.89
CA THR A 61 8.05 -26.96 0.85
C THR A 61 8.97 -28.02 1.46
N ARG A 62 9.80 -27.66 2.44
CA ARG A 62 10.73 -28.60 3.08
C ARG A 62 9.99 -29.71 3.83
N THR A 63 8.93 -29.35 4.55
CA THR A 63 8.10 -30.33 5.29
C THR A 63 7.32 -31.24 4.35
N ALA A 64 6.86 -30.75 3.19
CA ALA A 64 6.25 -31.58 2.15
C ALA A 64 7.25 -32.61 1.58
N LEU A 65 8.49 -32.18 1.31
CA LEU A 65 9.56 -33.08 0.84
C LEU A 65 9.87 -34.15 1.89
N GLU A 66 9.95 -33.77 3.16
CA GLU A 66 10.20 -34.71 4.26
C GLU A 66 9.06 -35.73 4.42
N ALA A 67 7.81 -35.28 4.40
CA ALA A 67 6.65 -36.16 4.41
C ALA A 67 6.68 -37.17 3.25
N GLY A 68 7.01 -36.71 2.04
CA GLY A 68 7.16 -37.57 0.86
C GLY A 68 8.23 -38.65 1.03
N LYS A 69 9.38 -38.31 1.61
CA LYS A 69 10.45 -39.29 1.90
C LYS A 69 9.99 -40.34 2.92
N GLN A 70 9.37 -39.91 4.01
CA GLN A 70 8.88 -40.84 5.03
C GLN A 70 7.85 -41.82 4.49
N ILE A 71 6.95 -41.35 3.62
CA ILE A 71 5.99 -42.22 2.94
C ILE A 71 6.74 -43.21 2.04
N ALA A 72 7.66 -42.74 1.19
CA ALA A 72 8.41 -43.60 0.28
C ALA A 72 9.22 -44.69 1.00
N GLU A 73 9.80 -44.38 2.16
CA GLU A 73 10.62 -45.32 2.94
C GLU A 73 9.79 -46.32 3.76
N LYS A 74 8.61 -45.91 4.27
CA LYS A 74 7.89 -46.67 5.30
C LYS A 74 6.56 -47.26 4.84
N ALA A 75 5.92 -46.69 3.81
CA ALA A 75 4.57 -47.09 3.41
C ALA A 75 4.50 -48.50 2.81
N GLY A 76 5.60 -49.02 2.26
CA GLY A 76 5.69 -50.41 1.80
C GLY A 76 5.64 -51.45 2.93
N HIS A 77 5.94 -51.04 4.16
CA HIS A 77 5.96 -51.89 5.36
C HIS A 77 4.75 -51.68 6.26
N ASP A 78 4.21 -50.45 6.30
CA ASP A 78 3.01 -50.10 7.05
C ASP A 78 2.19 -49.01 6.31
N PRO A 79 1.06 -49.38 5.69
CA PRO A 79 0.18 -48.43 5.02
C PRO A 79 -0.42 -47.35 5.96
N ALA A 80 -0.53 -47.62 7.27
CA ALA A 80 -1.06 -46.64 8.23
C ALA A 80 -0.12 -45.44 8.40
N VAL A 81 1.19 -45.63 8.20
CA VAL A 81 2.19 -44.55 8.25
C VAL A 81 1.90 -43.49 7.20
N MET A 82 1.42 -43.87 6.01
CA MET A 82 1.06 -42.91 4.98
C MET A 82 -0.05 -41.96 5.44
N LEU A 83 -1.11 -42.51 6.04
CA LEU A 83 -2.24 -41.71 6.54
C LEU A 83 -1.81 -40.76 7.65
N GLN A 84 -0.97 -41.24 8.57
CA GLN A 84 -0.47 -40.43 9.67
C GLN A 84 0.42 -39.28 9.20
N VAL A 85 1.42 -39.57 8.37
CA VAL A 85 2.34 -38.56 7.82
C VAL A 85 1.59 -37.50 7.00
N MET A 86 0.59 -37.91 6.20
CA MET A 86 -0.24 -36.99 5.44
C MET A 86 -1.11 -36.11 6.35
N SER A 87 -1.74 -36.69 7.37
CA SER A 87 -2.57 -35.96 8.34
C SER A 87 -1.76 -34.92 9.11
N ASP A 88 -0.56 -35.30 9.56
CA ASP A 88 0.34 -34.41 10.29
C ASP A 88 0.80 -33.27 9.38
N TRP A 89 1.22 -33.57 8.15
CA TRP A 89 1.62 -32.56 7.19
C TRP A 89 0.49 -31.58 6.85
N GLN A 90 -0.73 -32.08 6.64
CA GLN A 90 -1.91 -31.26 6.36
C GLN A 90 -2.24 -30.32 7.51
N THR A 91 -2.23 -30.81 8.76
CA THR A 91 -2.51 -29.99 9.96
C THR A 91 -1.58 -28.79 10.02
N HIS A 92 -0.27 -29.03 9.96
CA HIS A 92 0.71 -27.93 9.99
C HIS A 92 0.62 -27.02 8.75
N SER A 93 0.15 -27.54 7.61
CA SER A 93 -0.10 -26.72 6.42
C SER A 93 -1.24 -25.74 6.64
N MET A 94 -2.31 -26.17 7.30
CA MET A 94 -3.43 -25.31 7.65
C MET A 94 -3.05 -24.23 8.65
N GLU A 95 -2.22 -24.54 9.65
CA GLU A 95 -1.70 -23.55 10.60
C GLU A 95 -0.94 -22.42 9.88
N ARG A 96 -0.01 -22.77 8.98
CA ARG A 96 0.75 -21.79 8.19
C ARG A 96 -0.14 -20.95 7.26
N LEU A 97 -1.20 -21.55 6.69
CA LEU A 97 -2.17 -20.82 5.86
C LEU A 97 -3.01 -19.85 6.69
N ASN A 98 -3.37 -20.22 7.92
CA ASN A 98 -4.08 -19.33 8.83
C ASN A 98 -3.18 -18.16 9.25
N GLU A 99 -1.91 -18.41 9.56
CA GLU A 99 -0.92 -17.35 9.81
C GLU A 99 -0.76 -16.42 8.60
N ASP A 100 -0.66 -16.98 7.38
CA ASP A 100 -0.63 -16.18 6.14
C ASP A 100 -1.86 -15.26 6.01
N ALA A 101 -3.06 -15.77 6.31
CA ALA A 101 -4.30 -15.01 6.21
C ALA A 101 -4.38 -13.89 7.25
N GLN A 102 -3.95 -14.16 8.49
CA GLN A 102 -3.91 -13.17 9.57
C GLN A 102 -2.94 -12.04 9.24
N GLU A 103 -1.70 -12.37 8.87
CA GLU A 103 -0.70 -11.35 8.53
C GLU A 103 -1.07 -10.56 7.27
N TYR A 104 -1.71 -11.19 6.28
CA TYR A 104 -2.22 -10.47 5.12
C TYR A 104 -3.32 -9.46 5.50
N ALA A 105 -4.26 -9.86 6.37
CA ALA A 105 -5.31 -8.97 6.85
C ALA A 105 -4.74 -7.81 7.68
N GLU A 106 -3.73 -8.08 8.51
CA GLU A 106 -3.01 -7.04 9.27
C GLU A 106 -2.31 -6.06 8.33
N MET A 107 -1.57 -6.56 7.33
CA MET A 107 -0.90 -5.73 6.33
C MET A 107 -1.91 -4.81 5.63
N ILE A 108 -3.00 -5.37 5.10
CA ILE A 108 -4.05 -4.59 4.41
C ILE A 108 -4.67 -3.54 5.35
N THR A 109 -4.90 -3.89 6.61
CA THR A 109 -5.44 -2.95 7.60
C THR A 109 -4.50 -1.78 7.86
N LYS A 110 -3.20 -2.05 8.05
CA LYS A 110 -2.19 -1.00 8.24
C LYS A 110 -2.03 -0.12 7.01
N CYS A 111 -2.05 -0.73 5.83
CA CYS A 111 -2.05 -0.05 4.55
C CYS A 111 -3.25 0.92 4.45
N MET A 112 -4.47 0.46 4.72
CA MET A 112 -5.66 1.32 4.71
C MET A 112 -5.60 2.41 5.80
N GLY A 113 -5.05 2.10 6.97
CA GLY A 113 -4.82 3.08 8.03
C GLY A 113 -3.87 4.19 7.61
N ALA A 114 -2.77 3.85 6.93
CA ALA A 114 -1.82 4.81 6.41
C ALA A 114 -2.45 5.75 5.37
N LEU A 115 -3.30 5.23 4.47
CA LEU A 115 -4.07 6.08 3.54
C LEU A 115 -4.98 7.06 4.28
N ALA A 116 -5.80 6.56 5.20
CA ALA A 116 -6.77 7.37 5.90
C ALA A 116 -6.08 8.47 6.73
N GLN A 117 -4.98 8.15 7.42
CA GLN A 117 -4.17 9.13 8.15
C GLN A 117 -3.60 10.18 7.20
N ASN A 118 -3.06 9.76 6.06
CA ASN A 118 -2.49 10.65 5.08
C ASN A 118 -3.49 11.63 4.46
N GLU A 119 -4.72 11.18 4.19
CA GLU A 119 -5.79 12.05 3.71
C GLU A 119 -6.18 13.10 4.75
N VAL A 120 -6.22 12.73 6.04
CA VAL A 120 -6.50 13.65 7.14
C VAL A 120 -5.39 14.69 7.28
N GLU A 121 -4.12 14.26 7.34
CA GLU A 121 -2.98 15.17 7.47
C GLU A 121 -2.85 16.11 6.27
N ALA A 122 -3.07 15.62 5.04
CA ALA A 122 -3.09 16.45 3.84
C ALA A 122 -4.21 17.52 3.87
N ALA A 123 -5.37 17.18 4.43
CA ALA A 123 -6.47 18.13 4.59
C ALA A 123 -6.16 19.20 5.64
N GLU A 124 -5.57 18.81 6.78
CA GLU A 124 -5.16 19.72 7.84
C GLU A 124 -4.10 20.72 7.35
N ASP A 125 -3.07 20.25 6.66
CA ASP A 125 -2.02 21.09 6.08
C ASP A 125 -2.58 22.06 5.03
N SER A 126 -3.53 21.60 4.21
CA SER A 126 -4.21 22.45 3.22
C SER A 126 -4.98 23.59 3.88
N VAL A 127 -5.67 23.32 4.99
CA VAL A 127 -6.37 24.35 5.80
C VAL A 127 -5.37 25.32 6.43
N GLU A 128 -4.26 24.82 6.96
CA GLU A 128 -3.24 25.67 7.58
C GLU A 128 -2.56 26.59 6.55
N ILE A 129 -2.23 26.07 5.37
CA ILE A 129 -1.68 26.84 4.24
C ILE A 129 -2.66 27.93 3.82
N ALA A 130 -3.95 27.61 3.68
CA ALA A 130 -4.98 28.60 3.34
C ALA A 130 -5.12 29.69 4.42
N ALA A 131 -5.06 29.32 5.70
CA ALA A 131 -5.10 30.26 6.81
C ALA A 131 -3.87 31.19 6.82
N LYS A 132 -2.67 30.66 6.56
CA LYS A 132 -1.42 31.43 6.44
C LYS A 132 -1.48 32.41 5.26
N ALA A 133 -1.99 31.97 4.10
CA ALA A 133 -2.17 32.82 2.92
C ALA A 133 -3.15 33.98 3.19
N MET A 134 -4.29 33.71 3.84
CA MET A 134 -5.24 34.76 4.23
C MET A 134 -4.66 35.79 5.21
N LYS A 135 -3.87 35.33 6.19
CA LYS A 135 -3.18 36.23 7.14
C LYS A 135 -2.17 37.13 6.43
N GLN A 136 -1.39 36.59 5.49
CA GLN A 136 -0.42 37.38 4.72
C GLN A 136 -1.10 38.39 3.79
N ALA A 137 -2.23 38.03 3.17
CA ALA A 137 -3.01 38.95 2.33
C ALA A 137 -3.59 40.12 3.13
N LYS A 138 -4.02 39.90 4.39
CA LYS A 138 -4.49 40.97 5.30
C LYS A 138 -3.36 41.87 5.81
N SER A 139 -2.12 41.38 5.87
CA SER A 139 -0.99 42.11 6.48
C SER A 139 -0.19 42.97 5.50
N LYS A 140 -0.49 42.93 4.19
CA LYS A 140 0.00 43.89 3.19
C LYS A 140 -1.11 44.89 2.86
N PRO A 141 -1.27 46.01 3.60
CA PRO A 141 -2.08 47.11 3.11
C PRO A 141 -1.32 47.84 1.98
N VAL A 142 -2.06 48.17 0.91
CA VAL A 142 -1.67 49.17 -0.10
C VAL A 142 -1.73 50.55 0.53
#